data_AF-A0A8S1X3H6-F1
#
_entry.id   AF-A0A8S1X3H6-F1
#
_cell.length_a   1.000
_cell.length_b   1.000
_cell.length_c   1.000
_cell.angle_alpha   90.00
_cell.angle_beta   90.00
_cell.angle_gamma   90.00
#
_symmetry.space_group_name_H-M   'P 1'
#
loop_
_entity.id
_entity.type
_entity.pdbx_description
1 polymer ?
#
loop_
_entity_poly.entity_id
_entity_poly.type
_entity_poly.pdbx_seq_one_letter_code
_entity_poly.pdbx_strand_id
1 'polypeptide(L)'
;MNMVMEGGLEESLKDNIIYAIAKVLDEIVIETDIIESPIQTVFHTIKKPQITIYKYIERIKMFSYCSNECFILALIYIDKVQERNQDVVINSYCVHRFLLACILLSIKYNDDDYYKNDYYARVGGVTLQELNSLEKELLTLLDYQLFVSSNQYYYYKEKLMKYAQL
;
A
#
# COMPACT_ATOMS: atom_id res chain seq x y z
N MET A 1 26.33 -24.31 1.58
CA MET A 1 25.46 -24.38 2.78
C MET A 1 25.10 -23.00 3.34
N ASN A 2 25.90 -21.95 3.11
CA ASN A 2 25.58 -20.56 3.55
C ASN A 2 24.48 -19.85 2.73
N MET A 3 24.32 -20.16 1.44
CA MET A 3 23.30 -19.52 0.59
C MET A 3 21.84 -19.84 0.95
N VAL A 4 21.56 -21.00 1.56
CA VAL A 4 20.18 -21.40 1.91
C VAL A 4 19.72 -20.73 3.21
N MET A 5 20.63 -20.41 4.13
CA MET A 5 20.32 -19.76 5.41
C MET A 5 20.12 -18.24 5.23
N GLU A 6 20.86 -17.60 4.33
CA GLU A 6 20.67 -16.16 4.01
C GLU A 6 19.33 -15.89 3.34
N GLY A 7 18.89 -16.75 2.42
CA GLY A 7 17.59 -16.63 1.76
C GLY A 7 16.40 -16.74 2.72
N GLY A 8 16.47 -17.67 3.68
CA GLY A 8 15.39 -17.86 4.66
C GLY A 8 15.24 -16.71 5.67
N LEU A 9 16.36 -16.09 6.07
CA LEU A 9 16.34 -14.90 6.92
C LEU A 9 15.77 -13.70 6.16
N GLU A 10 16.23 -13.45 4.94
CA GLU A 10 15.75 -12.30 4.14
C GLU A 10 14.26 -12.40 3.80
N GLU A 11 13.75 -13.59 3.52
CA GLU A 11 12.34 -13.85 3.27
C GLU A 11 11.48 -13.67 4.53
N SER A 12 11.94 -14.17 5.68
CA SER A 12 11.30 -13.92 6.98
C SER A 12 11.25 -12.43 7.33
N LEU A 13 12.34 -11.68 7.09
CA LEU A 13 12.35 -10.23 7.29
C LEU A 13 11.38 -9.50 6.35
N LYS A 14 11.22 -9.97 5.11
CA LYS A 14 10.26 -9.39 4.15
C LYS A 14 8.83 -9.60 4.62
N ASP A 15 8.49 -10.79 5.12
CA ASP A 15 7.16 -11.07 5.65
C ASP A 15 6.87 -10.25 6.92
N ASN A 16 7.89 -10.01 7.75
CA ASN A 16 7.81 -9.13 8.91
C ASN A 16 7.48 -7.67 8.52
N ILE A 17 8.04 -7.15 7.43
CA ILE A 17 7.74 -5.79 6.96
C ILE A 17 6.29 -5.68 6.46
N ILE A 18 5.80 -6.67 5.70
CA ILE A 18 4.41 -6.69 5.23
C ILE A 18 3.43 -6.73 6.41
N TYR A 19 3.74 -7.56 7.41
CA TYR A 19 2.97 -7.62 8.64
C TYR A 19 2.96 -6.27 9.38
N ALA A 20 4.13 -5.62 9.51
CA ALA A 20 4.24 -4.31 10.13
C ALA A 20 3.41 -3.24 9.39
N ILE A 21 3.47 -3.18 8.07
CA ILE A 21 2.66 -2.25 7.27
C ILE A 21 1.17 -2.49 7.51
N ALA A 22 0.73 -3.76 7.47
CA ALA A 22 -0.67 -4.09 7.71
C ALA A 22 -1.13 -3.65 9.10
N LYS A 23 -0.33 -3.92 10.13
CA LYS A 23 -0.66 -3.57 11.51
C LYS A 23 -0.70 -2.05 11.73
N VAL A 24 0.24 -1.29 11.14
CA VAL A 24 0.20 0.18 11.16
C VAL A 24 -1.09 0.70 10.51
N LEU A 25 -1.48 0.14 9.36
CA LEU A 25 -2.72 0.55 8.69
C LEU A 25 -3.97 0.13 9.48
N ASP A 26 -3.97 -1.04 10.13
CA ASP A 26 -5.07 -1.47 11.00
C ASP A 26 -5.21 -0.51 12.21
N GLU A 27 -4.11 -0.10 12.84
CA GLU A 27 -4.10 0.89 13.93
C GLU A 27 -4.67 2.24 13.47
N ILE A 28 -4.22 2.75 12.31
CA ILE A 28 -4.76 3.97 11.70
C ILE A 28 -6.27 3.84 11.45
N VAL A 29 -6.71 2.71 10.90
CA VAL A 29 -8.12 2.47 10.59
C VAL A 29 -8.99 2.40 11.85
N ILE A 30 -8.49 1.80 12.94
CA ILE A 30 -9.20 1.74 14.23
C ILE A 30 -9.44 3.16 14.78
N GLU A 31 -8.43 4.03 14.70
CA GLU A 31 -8.53 5.41 15.20
C GLU A 31 -9.41 6.30 14.31
N THR A 32 -9.44 6.05 13.00
CA THR A 32 -10.12 6.89 12.02
C THR A 32 -11.56 6.45 11.73
N ASP A 33 -11.93 5.20 12.01
CA ASP A 33 -13.28 4.67 11.82
C ASP A 33 -14.34 5.38 12.68
N ILE A 34 -13.92 6.03 13.78
CA ILE A 34 -14.80 6.82 14.66
C ILE A 34 -14.95 8.27 14.20
N ILE A 35 -14.17 8.70 13.22
CA ILE A 35 -14.19 10.06 12.68
C ILE A 35 -15.21 10.11 11.55
N GLU A 36 -16.12 11.09 11.57
CA GLU A 36 -16.97 11.34 10.40
C GLU A 36 -16.11 11.78 9.23
N SER A 37 -16.06 10.97 8.17
CA SER A 37 -15.31 11.30 6.96
C SER A 37 -15.96 12.51 6.27
N PRO A 38 -15.26 13.66 6.16
CA PRO A 38 -15.84 14.87 5.61
C PRO A 38 -16.04 14.78 4.09
N ILE A 39 -15.29 13.88 3.41
CA ILE A 39 -15.35 13.69 1.96
C ILE A 39 -15.41 12.20 1.60
N GLN A 40 -16.42 11.83 0.80
CA GLN A 40 -16.47 10.54 0.13
C GLN A 40 -15.66 10.60 -1.17
N THR A 41 -14.58 9.82 -1.23
CA THR A 41 -13.68 9.72 -2.39
C THR A 41 -13.97 8.45 -3.22
N VAL A 42 -13.40 8.34 -4.42
CA VAL A 42 -13.52 7.13 -5.27
C VAL A 42 -12.96 5.85 -4.62
N PHE A 43 -12.15 6.01 -3.57
CA PHE A 43 -11.59 4.90 -2.79
C PHE A 43 -12.61 4.27 -1.85
N HIS A 44 -13.70 4.96 -1.50
CA HIS A 44 -14.69 4.42 -0.57
C HIS A 44 -15.54 3.32 -1.22
N THR A 45 -15.75 2.24 -0.47
CA THR A 45 -16.71 1.18 -0.80
C THR A 45 -18.01 1.37 -0.04
N ILE A 46 -19.09 0.79 -0.56
CA ILE A 46 -20.40 0.79 0.12
C ILE A 46 -20.36 -0.08 1.39
N LYS A 47 -19.52 -1.12 1.41
CA LYS A 47 -19.36 -2.06 2.52
C LYS A 47 -17.89 -2.30 2.80
N LYS A 48 -17.54 -2.39 4.08
CA LYS A 48 -16.19 -2.78 4.53
C LYS A 48 -15.78 -4.12 3.88
N PRO A 49 -14.60 -4.20 3.25
CA PRO A 49 -14.07 -5.47 2.76
C PRO A 49 -13.93 -6.49 3.90
N GLN A 50 -14.26 -7.76 3.61
CA GLN A 50 -14.14 -8.85 4.59
C GLN A 50 -12.70 -9.40 4.70
N ILE A 51 -11.88 -9.15 3.67
CA ILE A 51 -10.47 -9.52 3.69
C ILE A 51 -9.70 -8.54 4.57
N THR A 52 -8.84 -9.04 5.45
CA THR A 52 -7.98 -8.17 6.27
C THR A 52 -6.95 -7.44 5.41
N ILE A 53 -6.41 -6.32 5.91
CA ILE A 53 -5.37 -5.55 5.20
C ILE A 53 -4.16 -6.46 4.93
N TYR A 54 -3.71 -7.21 5.93
CA TYR A 54 -2.60 -8.15 5.78
C TYR A 54 -2.83 -9.18 4.66
N LYS A 55 -3.98 -9.86 4.66
CA LYS A 55 -4.31 -10.86 3.63
C LYS A 55 -4.46 -10.24 2.24
N TYR A 56 -4.90 -8.99 2.17
CA TYR A 56 -4.98 -8.25 0.91
C TYR A 56 -3.59 -7.92 0.36
N ILE A 57 -2.66 -7.49 1.21
CA ILE A 57 -1.26 -7.24 0.81
C ILE A 57 -0.59 -8.56 0.38
N GLU A 58 -0.75 -9.65 1.13
CA GLU A 58 -0.22 -10.97 0.77
C GLU A 58 -0.71 -11.41 -0.61
N ARG A 59 -2.02 -11.23 -0.89
CA ARG A 59 -2.59 -11.52 -2.20
C ARG A 59 -1.93 -10.69 -3.28
N ILE A 60 -1.77 -9.38 -3.08
CA ILE A 60 -1.12 -8.52 -4.08
C ILE A 60 0.33 -8.96 -4.30
N LYS A 61 1.12 -9.16 -3.24
CA LYS A 61 2.52 -9.63 -3.30
C LYS A 61 2.65 -10.95 -4.08
N MET A 62 1.77 -11.91 -3.80
CA MET A 62 1.80 -13.23 -4.44
C MET A 62 1.58 -13.17 -5.95
N PHE A 63 0.74 -12.24 -6.43
CA PHE A 63 0.34 -12.19 -7.83
C PHE A 63 0.91 -10.99 -8.60
N SER A 64 1.48 -9.97 -7.96
CA SER A 64 2.02 -8.80 -8.67
C SER A 64 3.41 -9.03 -9.26
N TYR A 65 4.18 -9.96 -8.69
CA TYR A 65 5.61 -10.16 -8.97
C TYR A 65 6.45 -8.88 -8.88
N CYS A 66 6.04 -7.93 -8.03
CA CYS A 66 6.74 -6.65 -7.87
C CYS A 66 7.87 -6.72 -6.85
N SER A 67 8.72 -5.68 -6.86
CA SER A 67 9.73 -5.48 -5.82
C SER A 67 9.10 -5.31 -4.43
N ASN A 68 9.84 -5.69 -3.37
CA ASN A 68 9.35 -5.53 -1.99
C ASN A 68 9.35 -4.05 -1.56
N GLU A 69 10.21 -3.26 -2.19
CA GLU A 69 10.33 -1.81 -2.08
C GLU A 69 8.97 -1.14 -2.32
N CYS A 70 8.18 -1.63 -3.28
CA CYS A 70 6.88 -1.10 -3.65
C CYS A 70 5.90 -0.97 -2.47
N PHE A 71 5.97 -1.88 -1.49
CA PHE A 71 5.07 -1.84 -0.32
C PHE A 71 5.45 -0.75 0.66
N ILE A 72 6.74 -0.51 0.87
CA ILE A 72 7.22 0.61 1.70
C ILE A 72 6.90 1.94 1.01
N LEU A 73 7.13 2.02 -0.31
CA LEU A 73 6.78 3.21 -1.10
C LEU A 73 5.27 3.49 -1.07
N ALA A 74 4.43 2.44 -1.09
CA ALA A 74 2.99 2.59 -0.97
C ALA A 74 2.58 3.22 0.38
N LEU A 75 3.23 2.82 1.49
CA LEU A 75 3.01 3.46 2.80
C LEU A 75 3.45 4.92 2.79
N ILE A 76 4.58 5.25 2.14
CA ILE A 76 5.04 6.64 1.99
C ILE A 76 4.04 7.45 1.16
N TYR A 77 3.43 6.87 0.13
CA TYR A 77 2.39 7.55 -0.67
C TYR A 77 1.12 7.79 0.15
N ILE A 78 0.71 6.84 0.98
CA ILE A 78 -0.39 7.04 1.93
C ILE A 78 -0.09 8.24 2.84
N ASP A 79 1.10 8.29 3.44
CA ASP A 79 1.49 9.36 4.35
C ASP A 79 1.54 10.73 3.65
N LYS A 80 2.14 10.81 2.46
CA LYS A 80 2.12 12.02 1.62
C LYS A 80 0.70 12.51 1.32
N VAL A 81 -0.25 11.60 1.06
CA VAL A 81 -1.65 11.99 0.82
C VAL A 81 -2.27 12.57 2.09
N GLN A 82 -2.05 11.95 3.25
CA GLN A 82 -2.58 12.44 4.54
C GLN A 82 -1.98 13.80 4.93
N GLU A 83 -0.68 14.02 4.70
CA GLU A 83 -0.02 15.30 4.96
C GLU A 83 -0.59 16.44 4.10
N ARG A 84 -0.91 16.15 2.83
CA ARG A 84 -1.36 17.17 1.86
C ARG A 84 -2.86 17.39 1.85
N ASN A 85 -3.66 16.38 2.19
CA ASN A 85 -5.11 16.38 2.02
C ASN A 85 -5.80 16.01 3.33
N GLN A 86 -5.86 16.95 4.29
CA GLN A 86 -6.39 16.68 5.63
C GLN A 86 -7.89 16.29 5.64
N ASP A 87 -8.63 16.63 4.58
CA ASP A 87 -10.04 16.23 4.43
C ASP A 87 -10.20 14.78 3.93
N VAL A 88 -9.12 14.12 3.51
CA VAL A 88 -9.14 12.73 3.06
C VAL A 88 -8.77 11.84 4.23
N VAL A 89 -9.76 11.22 4.86
CA VAL A 89 -9.55 10.30 5.99
C VAL A 89 -9.47 8.86 5.47
N ILE A 90 -8.36 8.17 5.76
CA ILE A 90 -8.23 6.74 5.47
C ILE A 90 -8.90 5.95 6.58
N ASN A 91 -9.93 5.17 6.24
CA ASN A 91 -10.71 4.35 7.15
C ASN A 91 -10.97 2.96 6.55
N SER A 92 -11.72 2.11 7.27
CA SER A 92 -12.00 0.72 6.86
C SER A 92 -12.81 0.57 5.57
N TYR A 93 -13.45 1.63 5.08
CA TYR A 93 -14.19 1.62 3.81
C TYR A 93 -13.31 1.97 2.61
N CYS A 94 -12.15 2.57 2.80
CA CYS A 94 -11.32 3.05 1.69
C CYS A 94 -9.88 2.50 1.68
N VAL A 95 -9.37 2.01 2.83
CA VAL A 95 -7.97 1.60 2.99
C VAL A 95 -7.50 0.58 1.95
N HIS A 96 -8.30 -0.43 1.61
CA HIS A 96 -7.92 -1.44 0.61
C HIS A 96 -7.73 -0.85 -0.79
N ARG A 97 -8.64 0.04 -1.20
CA ARG A 97 -8.58 0.69 -2.53
C ARG A 97 -7.46 1.72 -2.59
N PHE A 98 -7.22 2.46 -1.50
CA PHE A 98 -6.05 3.33 -1.38
C PHE A 98 -4.75 2.54 -1.50
N LEU A 99 -4.63 1.45 -0.74
CA LEU A 99 -3.46 0.61 -0.72
C LEU A 99 -3.18 -0.02 -2.09
N LEU A 100 -4.21 -0.53 -2.77
CA LEU A 100 -4.08 -1.05 -4.14
C LEU A 100 -3.51 0.00 -5.09
N ALA A 101 -4.05 1.23 -5.07
CA ALA A 101 -3.59 2.31 -5.94
C ALA A 101 -2.15 2.72 -5.61
N CYS A 102 -1.81 2.84 -4.32
CA CYS A 102 -0.46 3.20 -3.87
C CYS A 102 0.58 2.15 -4.28
N ILE A 103 0.27 0.86 -4.13
CA ILE A 103 1.14 -0.23 -4.59
C ILE A 103 1.26 -0.18 -6.11
N LEU A 104 0.17 0.03 -6.86
CA LEU A 104 0.25 0.04 -8.31
C LEU A 104 1.08 1.23 -8.85
N LEU A 105 0.93 2.42 -8.28
CA LEU A 105 1.75 3.56 -8.65
C LEU A 105 3.22 3.35 -8.28
N SER A 106 3.51 2.70 -7.14
CA SER A 106 4.91 2.41 -6.78
C SER A 106 5.53 1.40 -7.74
N ILE A 107 4.79 0.36 -8.14
CA ILE A 107 5.23 -0.59 -9.17
C ILE A 107 5.55 0.14 -10.48
N LYS A 108 4.59 0.88 -11.03
CA LYS A 108 4.75 1.54 -12.34
C LYS A 108 5.85 2.61 -12.37
N TYR A 109 6.16 3.21 -11.22
CA TYR A 109 7.16 4.26 -11.13
C TYR A 109 8.57 3.71 -10.88
N ASN A 110 8.72 2.55 -10.24
CA ASN A 110 10.01 2.07 -9.76
C ASN A 110 10.46 0.74 -10.36
N ASP A 111 9.53 -0.13 -10.77
CA ASP A 111 9.87 -1.42 -11.37
C ASP A 111 9.97 -1.27 -12.90
N ASP A 112 11.02 -1.84 -13.50
CA ASP A 112 11.22 -1.83 -14.95
C ASP A 112 10.22 -2.75 -15.67
N ASP A 113 9.85 -3.86 -15.03
CA ASP A 113 8.91 -4.87 -15.54
C ASP A 113 7.60 -4.83 -14.74
N TYR A 114 6.49 -4.53 -15.42
CA TYR A 114 5.15 -4.51 -14.80
C TYR A 114 4.05 -4.95 -15.77
N TYR A 115 2.92 -5.39 -15.22
CA TYR A 115 1.78 -5.86 -16.00
C TYR A 115 0.81 -4.74 -16.39
N LYS A 116 -0.11 -5.05 -17.32
CA LYS A 116 -1.19 -4.13 -17.68
C LYS A 116 -2.22 -4.00 -16.55
N ASN A 117 -2.95 -2.89 -16.53
CA ASN A 117 -3.97 -2.63 -15.51
C ASN A 117 -5.06 -3.69 -15.44
N ASP A 118 -5.42 -4.36 -16.53
CA ASP A 118 -6.43 -5.41 -16.48
C ASP A 118 -5.97 -6.60 -15.62
N TYR A 119 -4.66 -6.87 -15.59
CA TYR A 119 -4.07 -7.86 -14.70
C TYR A 119 -4.16 -7.43 -13.24
N TYR A 120 -3.68 -6.22 -12.91
CA TYR A 120 -3.72 -5.70 -11.55
C TYR A 120 -5.15 -5.49 -11.04
N ALA A 121 -6.12 -5.21 -11.91
CA ALA A 121 -7.53 -5.12 -11.54
C ALA A 121 -8.05 -6.47 -11.03
N ARG A 122 -7.71 -7.57 -11.72
CA ARG A 122 -8.04 -8.93 -11.28
C ARG A 122 -7.37 -9.27 -9.94
N VAL A 123 -6.09 -8.92 -9.78
CA VAL A 123 -5.34 -9.11 -8.52
C VAL A 123 -5.93 -8.29 -7.38
N GLY A 124 -6.36 -7.06 -7.64
CA GLY A 124 -6.98 -6.17 -6.65
C GLY A 124 -8.44 -6.51 -6.34
N GLY A 125 -9.11 -7.32 -7.18
CA GLY A 125 -10.53 -7.61 -7.04
C GLY A 125 -11.44 -6.43 -7.40
N VAL A 126 -11.02 -5.60 -8.35
CA VAL A 126 -11.77 -4.44 -8.86
C VAL A 126 -11.89 -4.55 -10.38
N THR A 127 -12.81 -3.79 -10.97
CA THR A 127 -12.88 -3.66 -12.43
C THR A 127 -11.71 -2.83 -12.97
N LEU A 128 -11.37 -2.99 -14.24
CA LEU A 128 -10.35 -2.17 -14.91
C LEU A 128 -10.69 -0.68 -14.83
N GLN A 129 -11.97 -0.33 -15.02
CA GLN A 129 -12.42 1.06 -14.96
C GLN A 129 -12.25 1.65 -13.57
N GLU A 130 -12.61 0.89 -12.52
CA GLU A 130 -12.36 1.31 -11.13
C GLU A 130 -10.88 1.53 -10.90
N LEU A 131 -10.02 0.55 -11.23
CA LEU A 131 -8.58 0.68 -11.02
C LEU A 131 -7.99 1.93 -11.70
N ASN A 132 -8.38 2.19 -12.94
CA ASN A 132 -7.96 3.39 -13.66
C ASN A 132 -8.41 4.67 -12.94
N SER A 133 -9.62 4.68 -12.37
CA SER A 133 -10.12 5.81 -11.59
C SER A 133 -9.36 5.99 -10.28
N LEU A 134 -9.02 4.89 -9.59
CA LEU A 134 -8.24 4.92 -8.35
C LEU A 134 -6.84 5.50 -8.60
N GLU A 135 -6.16 5.06 -9.66
CA GLU A 135 -4.84 5.59 -10.02
C GLU A 135 -4.88 7.07 -10.37
N LYS A 136 -5.85 7.49 -11.17
CA LYS A 136 -6.00 8.90 -11.57
C LYS A 136 -6.26 9.80 -10.36
N GLU A 137 -7.13 9.36 -9.46
CA GLU A 137 -7.41 10.11 -8.23
C GLU A 137 -6.15 10.20 -7.36
N LEU A 138 -5.45 9.08 -7.16
CA LEU A 138 -4.25 9.06 -6.33
C LEU A 138 -3.13 9.95 -6.89
N LEU A 139 -2.93 9.94 -8.22
CA LEU A 139 -2.01 10.86 -8.88
C LEU A 139 -2.37 12.33 -8.63
N THR A 140 -3.66 12.65 -8.60
CA THR A 140 -4.16 14.00 -8.31
C THR A 140 -3.89 14.38 -6.86
N LEU A 141 -4.18 13.49 -5.91
CA LEU A 141 -3.91 13.69 -4.47
C LEU A 141 -2.41 13.83 -4.15
N LEU A 142 -1.55 13.17 -4.93
CA LEU A 142 -0.10 13.27 -4.85
C LEU A 142 0.47 14.45 -5.66
N ASP A 143 -0.35 15.17 -6.43
CA ASP A 143 0.09 16.19 -7.40
C ASP A 143 1.25 15.68 -8.27
N TYR A 144 1.14 14.40 -8.67
CA TYR A 144 2.13 13.69 -9.48
C TYR A 144 3.55 13.62 -8.84
N GLN A 145 3.71 13.93 -7.55
CA GLN A 145 4.99 13.92 -6.83
C GLN A 145 5.33 12.52 -6.26
N LEU A 146 5.58 11.57 -7.16
CA LEU A 146 5.87 10.17 -6.84
C LEU A 146 7.30 9.89 -6.38
N PHE A 147 8.24 10.81 -6.64
CA PHE A 147 9.63 10.63 -6.25
C PHE A 147 9.77 10.50 -4.72
N VAL A 148 10.52 9.48 -4.29
CA VAL A 148 10.91 9.25 -2.90
C VAL A 148 12.43 9.14 -2.87
N SER A 149 13.07 9.99 -2.07
CA SER A 149 14.53 9.93 -1.93
C SER A 149 14.95 8.67 -1.18
N SER A 150 16.18 8.20 -1.42
CA SER A 150 16.75 7.06 -0.69
C SER A 150 16.71 7.29 0.83
N ASN A 151 17.02 8.50 1.30
CA ASN A 151 16.96 8.84 2.72
C ASN A 151 15.55 8.67 3.30
N GLN A 152 14.53 9.13 2.58
CA GLN A 152 13.13 8.94 2.98
C GLN A 152 12.77 7.46 2.99
N TYR A 153 13.12 6.71 1.94
CA TYR A 153 12.86 5.28 1.87
C TYR A 153 13.49 4.52 3.06
N TYR A 154 14.78 4.72 3.32
CA TYR A 154 15.49 4.03 4.40
C TYR A 154 14.94 4.42 5.78
N TYR A 155 14.51 5.66 5.97
CA TYR A 155 13.86 6.08 7.21
C TYR A 155 12.58 5.28 7.51
N TYR A 156 11.69 5.09 6.53
CA TYR A 156 10.49 4.25 6.73
C TYR A 156 10.85 2.78 6.90
N LYS A 157 11.80 2.27 6.10
CA LYS A 157 12.26 0.89 6.17
C LYS A 157 12.79 0.56 7.58
N GLU A 158 13.66 1.40 8.13
CA GLU A 158 14.21 1.21 9.48
C GLU A 158 13.14 1.26 10.57
N LYS A 159 12.17 2.18 10.46
CA LYS A 159 11.05 2.24 11.40
C LYS A 159 10.20 0.98 11.36
N LEU A 160 9.83 0.52 10.17
CA LEU A 160 9.06 -0.70 9.98
C LEU A 160 9.82 -1.93 10.49
N MET A 161 11.13 -2.03 10.23
CA MET A 161 11.96 -3.13 10.75
C MET A 161 11.99 -3.17 12.28
N LYS A 162 12.13 -2.00 12.94
CA LYS A 162 12.08 -1.92 14.41
C LYS A 162 10.70 -2.31 14.94
N TYR A 163 9.64 -1.85 14.29
CA TYR A 163 8.27 -2.16 14.66
C TYR A 163 7.94 -3.65 14.49
N ALA A 164 8.48 -4.30 13.45
CA ALA A 164 8.26 -5.72 13.19
C ALA A 164 9.03 -6.68 14.13
N GLN A 165 9.97 -6.17 14.93
CA GLN A 165 10.73 -6.93 15.92
C GLN A 165 10.09 -6.89 17.32
N LEU A 166 8.99 -6.14 17.49
CA LEU A 166 8.15 -6.08 18.70
C LEU A 166 7.01 -7.07 18.63
#